data_AF-A0A9N9P925-F1
#
_entry.id   AF-A0A9N9P925-F1
#
_cell.length_a   1.000
_cell.length_b   1.000
_cell.length_c   1.000
_cell.angle_alpha   90.00
_cell.angle_beta   90.00
_cell.angle_gamma   90.00
#
_symmetry.space_group_name_H-M   'P 1'
#
loop_
_entity.id
_entity.type
_entity.pdbx_description
1 polymer ?
#
loop_
_entity_poly.entity_id
_entity_poly.type
_entity_poly.pdbx_seq_one_letter_code
_entity_poly.pdbx_strand_id
1 'polypeptide(L)'
;KMHHLDLGLFKYQVEYTRDLLNNTCEKIGIDELDKQLVKVSRFPELKVFNKGLGNIKRFTADEFHIMMKVFLFVVEGIIIKHHKISIEESVANRYDHVLVDVYYRWNKIYLFNRREYFLESDLVEFK
;
A
#
# COMPACT_ATOMS: atom_id res chain seq x y z
N LYS A 1 17.32 2.94 7.09
CA LYS A 1 17.11 4.06 6.14
C LYS A 1 16.68 3.44 4.80
N MET A 2 15.52 3.83 4.26
CA MET A 2 15.04 3.39 2.95
C MET A 2 15.96 3.97 1.86
N HIS A 3 16.35 3.16 0.87
CA HIS A 3 17.16 3.68 -0.23
C HIS A 3 16.32 4.65 -1.07
N HIS A 4 16.93 5.68 -1.67
CA HIS A 4 16.19 6.68 -2.45
C HIS A 4 15.40 6.05 -3.62
N LEU A 5 15.90 4.95 -4.18
CA LEU A 5 15.23 4.17 -5.22
C LEU A 5 13.95 3.48 -4.71
N ASP A 6 14.03 2.82 -3.55
CA ASP A 6 12.87 2.17 -2.91
C ASP A 6 11.77 3.18 -2.60
N LEU A 7 12.18 4.38 -2.15
CA LEU A 7 11.27 5.48 -1.83
C LEU A 7 10.49 5.94 -3.07
N GLY A 8 11.18 6.09 -4.21
CA GLY A 8 10.56 6.49 -5.47
C GLY A 8 9.54 5.47 -5.97
N LEU A 9 9.90 4.18 -5.94
CA LEU A 9 9.03 3.09 -6.38
C LEU A 9 7.80 2.93 -5.48
N PHE A 10 7.99 2.95 -4.16
CA PHE A 10 6.87 2.81 -3.23
C PHE A 10 5.91 4.00 -3.30
N LYS A 11 6.43 5.22 -3.47
CA LYS A 11 5.60 6.40 -3.72
C LYS A 11 4.74 6.22 -4.98
N TYR A 12 5.35 5.78 -6.09
CA TYR A 12 4.62 5.50 -7.32
C TYR A 12 3.52 4.46 -7.11
N GLN A 13 3.82 3.38 -6.37
CA GLN A 13 2.83 2.35 -6.06
C GLN A 13 1.63 2.89 -5.27
N VAL A 14 1.86 3.79 -4.31
CA VAL A 14 0.77 4.44 -3.55
C VAL A 14 -0.06 5.38 -4.43
N GLU A 15 0.60 6.16 -5.29
CA GLU A 15 -0.08 7.02 -6.27
C GLU A 15 -0.93 6.20 -7.24
N TYR A 16 -0.38 5.10 -7.77
CA TYR A 16 -1.10 4.16 -8.63
C TYR A 16 -2.31 3.54 -7.94
N THR A 17 -2.18 3.12 -6.68
CA THR A 17 -3.30 2.58 -5.91
C THR A 17 -4.43 3.59 -5.74
N ARG A 18 -4.09 4.87 -5.52
CA ARG A 18 -5.09 5.94 -5.47
C ARG A 18 -5.84 6.05 -6.80
N ASP A 19 -5.14 6.03 -7.91
CA ASP A 19 -5.77 6.10 -9.24
C ASP A 19 -6.61 4.85 -9.54
N LEU A 20 -6.14 3.66 -9.16
CA LEU A 20 -6.89 2.40 -9.27
C LEU A 20 -8.20 2.46 -8.50
N LEU A 21 -8.16 2.91 -7.23
CA LEU A 21 -9.35 3.07 -6.39
C LEU A 21 -10.31 4.11 -6.97
N ASN A 22 -9.82 5.23 -7.49
CA ASN A 22 -10.67 6.20 -8.16
C ASN A 22 -11.32 5.63 -9.43
N ASN A 23 -10.64 4.75 -10.18
CA ASN A 23 -11.18 4.15 -11.40
C ASN A 23 -12.17 3.00 -11.13
N THR A 24 -12.00 2.28 -10.02
CA THR A 24 -12.78 1.09 -9.67
C THR A 24 -13.92 1.38 -8.71
N CYS A 25 -13.71 2.30 -7.78
CA CYS A 25 -14.63 2.66 -6.70
C CYS A 25 -14.97 4.16 -6.70
N GLU A 26 -14.53 4.94 -7.69
CA GLU A 26 -14.76 6.38 -7.73
C GLU A 26 -14.26 7.09 -6.44
N LYS A 27 -14.91 8.20 -6.07
CA LYS A 27 -14.52 8.97 -4.90
C LYS A 27 -14.66 8.17 -3.60
N ILE A 28 -15.62 7.24 -3.50
CA ILE A 28 -15.84 6.46 -2.27
C ILE A 28 -14.64 5.57 -1.92
N GLY A 29 -13.90 5.07 -2.93
CA GLY A 29 -12.65 4.34 -2.70
C GLY A 29 -11.57 5.20 -2.04
N ILE A 30 -11.41 6.44 -2.51
CA ILE A 30 -10.44 7.40 -1.95
C ILE A 30 -10.83 7.81 -0.52
N ASP A 31 -12.12 8.09 -0.32
CA ASP A 31 -12.64 8.50 0.99
C ASP A 31 -12.49 7.36 2.02
N GLU A 32 -12.71 6.09 1.63
CA GLU A 32 -12.50 4.95 2.52
C GLU A 32 -10.99 4.70 2.78
N LEU A 33 -10.12 4.85 1.77
CA LEU A 33 -8.66 4.77 1.96
C LEU A 33 -8.17 5.78 3.02
N ASP A 34 -8.55 7.05 2.88
CA ASP A 34 -8.17 8.11 3.83
C ASP A 34 -8.76 7.84 5.22
N LYS A 35 -10.00 7.34 5.30
CA LYS A 35 -10.62 6.93 6.56
C LYS A 35 -9.91 5.75 7.23
N GLN A 36 -9.47 4.76 6.47
CA GLN A 36 -8.69 3.63 7.00
C GLN A 36 -7.32 4.09 7.50
N LEU A 37 -6.64 4.98 6.77
CA LEU A 37 -5.40 5.60 7.22
C LEU A 37 -5.56 6.37 8.53
N VAL A 38 -6.60 7.21 8.64
CA VAL A 38 -6.87 7.96 9.88
C VAL A 38 -7.16 7.02 11.05
N LYS A 39 -7.86 5.90 10.82
CA LYS A 39 -8.11 4.89 11.86
C LYS A 39 -6.81 4.24 12.35
N VAL A 40 -5.92 3.86 11.43
CA VAL A 40 -4.60 3.30 11.75
C VAL A 40 -3.71 4.34 12.43
N SER A 41 -3.84 5.63 12.08
CA SER A 41 -3.08 6.73 12.69
C SER A 41 -3.39 6.99 14.17
N ARG A 42 -4.41 6.32 14.74
CA ARG A 42 -4.76 6.42 16.17
C ARG A 42 -3.73 5.76 17.08
N PHE A 43 -2.86 4.91 16.55
CA PHE A 43 -1.75 4.35 17.30
C PHE A 43 -0.65 5.41 17.48
N PRO A 44 -0.10 5.60 18.70
CA PRO A 44 0.87 6.67 18.99
C PRO A 44 2.09 6.69 18.08
N GLU A 45 2.52 5.51 17.61
CA GLU A 45 3.65 5.30 16.70
C GLU A 45 3.34 5.67 15.23
N LEU A 46 2.06 5.88 14.91
CA LEU A 46 1.54 5.98 13.54
C LEU A 46 0.84 7.32 13.25
N LYS A 47 1.04 8.36 14.10
CA LYS A 47 0.41 9.70 14.05
C LYS A 47 0.67 10.54 12.78
N VAL A 48 1.17 9.93 11.72
CA VAL A 48 1.59 10.57 10.48
C VAL A 48 0.46 10.70 9.45
N PHE A 49 -0.64 9.93 9.59
CA PHE A 49 -1.72 9.87 8.59
C PHE A 49 -3.02 10.57 9.01
N ASN A 50 -2.95 11.52 9.94
CA ASN A 50 -4.11 12.23 10.51
C ASN A 50 -4.97 12.98 9.47
N LYS A 51 -4.42 13.20 8.27
CA LYS A 51 -5.06 13.91 7.15
C LYS A 51 -5.11 13.06 5.87
N GLY A 52 -5.00 11.73 5.98
CA GLY A 52 -4.95 10.83 4.83
C GLY A 52 -3.71 11.05 3.95
N LEU A 53 -3.83 10.81 2.64
CA LEU A 53 -2.73 10.95 1.67
C LEU A 53 -2.56 12.36 1.07
N GLY A 54 -3.34 13.36 1.53
CA GLY A 54 -3.34 14.71 0.95
C GLY A 54 -1.97 15.41 0.90
N ASN A 55 -1.02 15.00 1.75
CA ASN A 55 0.34 15.55 1.81
C ASN A 55 1.44 14.57 1.39
N ILE A 56 1.13 13.50 0.66
CA ILE A 56 2.11 12.44 0.30
C ILE A 56 3.39 12.98 -0.36
N LYS A 57 3.29 14.08 -1.12
CA LYS A 57 4.46 14.75 -1.74
C LYS A 57 5.50 15.27 -0.73
N ARG A 58 5.11 15.44 0.53
CA ARG A 58 5.94 15.96 1.63
C ARG A 58 6.35 14.88 2.63
N PHE A 59 5.97 13.63 2.40
CA PHE A 59 6.34 12.54 3.30
C PHE A 59 7.86 12.36 3.34
N THR A 60 8.39 12.22 4.55
CA THR A 60 9.75 11.84 4.86
C THR A 60 9.98 10.35 4.61
N ALA A 61 11.24 9.92 4.52
CA ALA A 61 11.56 8.50 4.35
C ALA A 61 11.03 7.62 5.50
N ASP A 62 10.97 8.16 6.72
CA ASP A 62 10.43 7.45 7.88
C ASP A 62 8.91 7.32 7.82
N GLU A 63 8.20 8.35 7.34
CA GLU A 63 6.75 8.28 7.09
C GLU A 63 6.39 7.23 6.04
N PHE A 64 7.15 7.15 4.94
CA PHE A 64 6.99 6.08 3.95
C PHE A 64 7.30 4.69 4.53
N HIS A 65 8.33 4.58 5.38
CA HIS A 65 8.65 3.33 6.07
C HIS A 65 7.54 2.88 7.01
N ILE A 66 6.95 3.82 7.76
CA ILE A 66 5.76 3.55 8.59
C ILE A 66 4.58 3.12 7.70
N MET A 67 4.38 3.81 6.58
CA MET A 67 3.31 3.51 5.65
C MET A 67 3.43 2.09 5.10
N MET A 68 4.62 1.65 4.67
CA MET A 68 4.85 0.27 4.20
C MET A 68 4.32 -0.80 5.16
N LYS A 69 4.49 -0.60 6.48
CA LYS A 69 4.05 -1.57 7.50
C LYS A 69 2.53 -1.70 7.59
N VAL A 70 1.80 -0.64 7.26
CA VAL A 70 0.35 -0.56 7.50
C VAL A 70 -0.48 -0.56 6.23
N PHE A 71 0.12 -0.19 5.09
CA PHE A 71 -0.64 0.11 3.87
C PHE A 71 -1.39 -1.11 3.32
N LEU A 72 -0.87 -2.33 3.52
CA LEU A 72 -1.55 -3.55 3.10
C LEU A 72 -2.93 -3.71 3.77
N PHE A 73 -3.03 -3.37 5.06
CA PHE A 73 -4.27 -3.43 5.84
C PHE A 73 -5.22 -2.27 5.50
N VAL A 74 -4.65 -1.18 4.98
CA VAL A 74 -5.39 0.03 4.61
C VAL A 74 -6.09 -0.14 3.25
N VAL A 75 -5.52 -0.93 2.34
CA VAL A 75 -6.09 -1.14 1.00
C VAL A 75 -7.02 -2.36 0.96
N GLU A 76 -6.83 -3.31 1.87
CA GLU A 76 -7.59 -4.55 1.95
C GLU A 76 -9.09 -4.28 2.07
N GLY A 77 -9.87 -4.97 1.25
CA GLY A 77 -11.33 -4.95 1.29
C GLY A 77 -11.98 -3.70 0.69
N ILE A 78 -11.22 -2.67 0.26
CA ILE A 78 -11.81 -1.46 -0.30
C ILE A 78 -12.50 -1.77 -1.64
N ILE A 79 -11.84 -2.50 -2.53
CA ILE A 79 -12.34 -2.71 -3.89
C ILE A 79 -13.56 -3.61 -3.86
N ILE A 80 -13.48 -4.75 -3.17
CA ILE A 80 -14.61 -5.69 -3.10
C ILE A 80 -15.86 -5.03 -2.50
N LYS A 81 -15.69 -4.14 -1.52
CA LYS A 81 -16.81 -3.49 -0.82
C LYS A 81 -17.43 -2.31 -1.58
N HIS A 82 -16.62 -1.58 -2.35
CA HIS A 82 -17.02 -0.29 -2.93
C HIS A 82 -16.87 -0.20 -4.45
N HIS A 83 -16.63 -1.32 -5.14
CA HIS A 83 -16.57 -1.33 -6.60
C HIS A 83 -17.86 -0.78 -7.22
N LYS A 84 -17.70 -0.07 -8.33
CA LYS A 84 -18.83 0.42 -9.13
C LYS A 84 -19.62 -0.74 -9.75
N ILE A 85 -20.91 -0.53 -9.96
CA ILE A 85 -21.86 -1.52 -10.49
C ILE A 85 -21.40 -2.13 -11.84
N SER A 86 -20.62 -1.41 -12.64
CA SER A 86 -20.12 -1.90 -13.93
C SER A 86 -18.94 -2.89 -13.82
N ILE A 87 -18.41 -3.13 -12.62
CA ILE A 87 -17.39 -4.15 -12.35
C ILE A 87 -18.09 -5.35 -11.72
N GLU A 88 -17.86 -6.55 -12.25
CA GLU A 88 -18.37 -7.77 -11.64
C GLU A 88 -17.67 -8.03 -10.28
N GLU A 89 -18.41 -8.56 -9.32
CA GLU A 89 -17.90 -8.87 -7.98
C GLU A 89 -16.67 -9.80 -8.02
N SER A 90 -16.66 -10.78 -8.93
CA SER A 90 -15.52 -11.69 -9.15
C SER A 90 -14.25 -10.96 -9.59
N VAL A 91 -14.39 -9.94 -10.44
CA VAL A 91 -13.30 -9.08 -10.92
C VAL A 91 -12.85 -8.15 -9.80
N ALA A 92 -13.78 -7.56 -9.06
CA ALA A 92 -13.47 -6.72 -7.89
C ALA A 92 -12.69 -7.52 -6.82
N ASN A 93 -13.12 -8.74 -6.52
CA ASN A 93 -12.44 -9.64 -5.59
C ASN A 93 -11.00 -9.95 -6.05
N ARG A 94 -10.82 -10.20 -7.35
CA ARG A 94 -9.48 -10.40 -7.92
C ARG A 94 -8.60 -9.16 -7.78
N TYR A 95 -9.12 -7.97 -8.06
CA TYR A 95 -8.37 -6.72 -7.90
C TYR A 95 -7.97 -6.47 -6.45
N ASP A 96 -8.87 -6.70 -5.50
CA ASP A 96 -8.59 -6.55 -4.07
C ASP A 96 -7.44 -7.48 -3.64
N HIS A 97 -7.53 -8.76 -3.98
CA HIS A 97 -6.49 -9.75 -3.68
C HIS A 97 -5.14 -9.41 -4.34
N VAL A 98 -5.15 -9.06 -5.64
CA VAL A 98 -3.91 -8.70 -6.36
C VAL A 98 -3.28 -7.44 -5.75
N LEU A 99 -4.09 -6.45 -5.37
CA LEU A 99 -3.59 -5.22 -4.75
C LEU A 99 -2.88 -5.52 -3.43
N VAL A 100 -3.50 -6.32 -2.56
CA VAL A 100 -2.90 -6.75 -1.29
C VAL A 100 -1.62 -7.57 -1.52
N ASP A 101 -1.62 -8.49 -2.50
CA ASP A 101 -0.46 -9.33 -2.82
C ASP A 101 0.74 -8.49 -3.29
N VAL A 102 0.53 -7.44 -4.09
CA VAL A 102 1.61 -6.54 -4.52
C VAL A 102 2.27 -5.85 -3.32
N TYR A 103 1.49 -5.37 -2.34
CA TYR A 103 2.05 -4.79 -1.11
C TYR A 103 2.76 -5.82 -0.23
N TYR A 104 2.21 -7.05 -0.13
CA TYR A 104 2.85 -8.14 0.57
C TYR A 104 4.23 -8.49 -0.02
N ARG A 105 4.30 -8.66 -1.35
CA ARG A 105 5.55 -8.95 -2.07
C ARG A 105 6.54 -7.81 -1.94
N TRP A 106 6.09 -6.56 -2.08
CA TRP A 106 6.94 -5.39 -1.87
C TRP A 106 7.56 -5.39 -0.47
N ASN A 107 6.76 -5.65 0.57
CA ASN A 107 7.25 -5.74 1.95
C ASN A 107 8.25 -6.89 2.14
N LYS A 108 8.00 -8.06 1.52
CA LYS A 108 8.96 -9.17 1.51
C LYS A 108 10.29 -8.79 0.87
N ILE A 109 10.25 -8.24 -0.35
CA ILE A 109 11.45 -7.81 -1.10
C ILE A 109 12.22 -6.76 -0.31
N TYR A 110 11.52 -5.80 0.28
CA TYR A 110 12.14 -4.75 1.09
C TYR A 110 12.85 -5.31 2.33
N LEU A 111 12.22 -6.23 3.05
CA LEU A 111 12.83 -6.89 4.21
C LEU A 111 14.04 -7.74 3.78
N PHE A 112 13.93 -8.40 2.63
CA PHE A 112 15.00 -9.23 2.09
C PHE A 112 16.23 -8.38 1.71
N ASN A 113 16.05 -7.30 0.97
CA ASN A 113 17.11 -6.37 0.54
C ASN A 113 17.84 -5.66 1.71
N ARG A 114 17.31 -5.77 2.93
CA ARG A 114 17.90 -5.18 4.15
C ARG A 114 18.81 -6.17 4.91
N ARG A 115 18.86 -7.44 4.49
CA ARG A 115 19.79 -8.42 5.06
C ARG A 115 21.22 -8.07 4.64
N GLU A 116 22.17 -8.23 5.55
CA GLU A 116 23.60 -7.97 5.26
C GLU A 116 24.21 -9.07 4.37
N TYR A 117 23.67 -10.28 4.41
CA TYR A 117 24.18 -11.43 3.68
C TYR A 117 23.02 -12.15 2.99
N PHE A 118 23.31 -12.62 1.77
CA PHE A 118 22.38 -13.38 0.94
C PHE A 118 22.93 -14.80 0.78
N LEU A 119 22.07 -15.80 0.99
CA LEU A 119 22.38 -17.19 0.72
C LEU A 119 21.88 -17.59 -0.67
N GLU A 120 22.53 -18.55 -1.30
CA GLU A 120 22.10 -19.05 -2.61
C GLU A 120 20.71 -19.72 -2.54
N SER A 121 20.34 -20.26 -1.37
CA SER A 121 18.98 -20.75 -1.08
C SER A 121 17.93 -19.65 -1.15
N ASP A 122 18.30 -18.40 -0.89
CA ASP A 122 17.35 -17.28 -0.94
C ASP A 122 16.92 -16.95 -2.38
N LEU A 123 17.72 -17.30 -3.39
CA LEU A 123 17.34 -17.14 -4.81
C LEU A 123 16.13 -18.00 -5.19
N VAL A 124 15.85 -19.05 -4.43
CA VAL A 124 14.64 -19.87 -4.60
C VAL A 124 13.39 -19.10 -4.20
N GLU A 125 13.49 -18.13 -3.28
CA GLU A 125 12.35 -17.30 -2.84
C GLU A 125 11.96 -16.23 -3.88
N PHE A 126 12.80 -16.00 -4.90
CA PHE A 126 12.57 -15.05 -6.00
C PHE A 126 12.15 -15.70 -7.32
N LYS A 127 12.15 -17.04 -7.42
CA LYS A 127 11.66 -17.78 -8.58
C LYS A 127 10.14 -17.93 -8.56
#